data_AF-A0AAW2DH90-F1
#
_entry.id   AF-A0AAW2DH90-F1
#
_cell.length_a   1.000
_cell.length_b   1.000
_cell.length_c   1.000
_cell.angle_alpha   90.00
_cell.angle_beta   90.00
_cell.angle_gamma   90.00
#
_symmetry.space_group_name_H-M   'P 1'
#
loop_
_entity.id
_entity.type
_entity.pdbx_description
1 polymer ?
#
loop_
_entity_poly.entity_id
_entity_poly.type
_entity_poly.pdbx_seq_one_letter_code
_entity_poly.pdbx_strand_id
1 'polypeptide(L)'
;MVKFLKPNKAVVLLQGRFAGHKAVIVRNFDDGNRDRPYGHCLVAGLAKYPKKVIRKDSAKKTAKKSRVKAFLKVVNYSHIMPTRYTLDVDLKDVVSVDALQSRDKKVTAAKETKARFEDRFKSGKNRWFFSKLSEMALRRAWQLQKLVLSFSDLGGSSRGIRPSGTFTYRSLRIVISCAIWLILYIMQQDS
;
A
#
# COMPACT_ATOMS: atom_id res chain seq x y z
N MET A 1 -9.13 -19.07 -15.44
CA MET A 1 -8.83 -18.24 -14.25
C MET A 1 -8.33 -16.87 -14.71
N VAL A 2 -8.97 -15.76 -14.31
CA VAL A 2 -8.60 -14.42 -14.78
C VAL A 2 -7.45 -13.86 -13.95
N LYS A 3 -6.34 -13.49 -14.58
CA LYS A 3 -5.18 -12.88 -13.91
C LYS A 3 -5.54 -11.47 -13.42
N PHE A 4 -5.47 -11.25 -12.10
CA PHE A 4 -5.78 -9.96 -11.47
C PHE A 4 -4.62 -8.94 -11.55
N LEU A 5 -3.40 -9.46 -11.69
CA LEU A 5 -2.17 -8.67 -11.82
C LEU A 5 -2.02 -8.24 -13.28
N LYS A 6 -2.58 -7.07 -13.59
CA LYS A 6 -2.52 -6.44 -14.91
C LYS A 6 -1.66 -5.18 -14.83
N PRO A 7 -1.07 -4.72 -15.95
CA PRO A 7 -0.47 -3.40 -16.00
C PRO A 7 -1.49 -2.32 -15.61
N ASN A 8 -1.00 -1.21 -15.06
CA ASN A 8 -1.79 -0.08 -14.56
C ASN A 8 -2.61 -0.37 -13.28
N LYS A 9 -2.39 -1.52 -12.63
CA LYS A 9 -2.91 -1.79 -11.29
C LYS A 9 -2.05 -1.12 -10.23
N ALA A 10 -2.70 -0.50 -9.25
CA ALA A 10 -2.04 0.02 -8.09
C ALA A 10 -1.79 -1.10 -7.07
N VAL A 11 -0.60 -1.11 -6.48
CA VAL A 11 -0.13 -2.11 -5.54
C VAL A 11 0.60 -1.42 -4.39
N VAL A 12 0.66 -2.10 -3.25
CA VAL A 12 1.47 -1.67 -2.10
C VAL A 12 2.65 -2.62 -1.98
N LEU A 13 3.84 -2.09 -1.79
CA LEU A 13 5.03 -2.91 -1.54
C LEU A 13 5.05 -3.37 -0.08
N LEU A 14 5.23 -4.67 0.13
CA LEU A 14 5.26 -5.27 1.47
C LEU A 14 6.67 -5.30 2.06
N GLN A 15 7.70 -5.48 1.23
CA GLN A 15 9.06 -5.77 1.69
C GLN A 15 10.14 -4.92 1.03
N GLY A 16 11.28 -4.80 1.72
CA GLY A 16 12.47 -4.06 1.30
C GLY A 16 12.42 -2.56 1.62
N ARG A 17 13.37 -1.79 1.07
CA ARG A 17 13.54 -0.35 1.35
C ARG A 17 12.28 0.50 1.11
N PHE A 18 11.42 0.09 0.19
CA PHE A 18 10.19 0.81 -0.17
C PHE A 18 8.93 0.12 0.39
N ALA A 19 9.05 -0.68 1.45
CA ALA A 19 7.88 -1.24 2.14
C ALA A 19 6.90 -0.12 2.56
N GLY A 20 5.59 -0.40 2.48
CA GLY A 20 4.51 0.56 2.75
C GLY A 20 4.34 1.65 1.67
N HIS A 21 5.11 1.62 0.58
CA HIS A 21 4.96 2.59 -0.51
C HIS A 21 4.00 2.07 -1.58
N LYS A 22 3.15 2.97 -2.08
CA LYS A 22 2.21 2.74 -3.18
C LYS A 22 2.96 2.83 -4.50
N ALA A 23 2.61 1.91 -5.39
CA ALA A 23 3.25 1.79 -6.68
C ALA A 23 2.28 1.24 -7.74
N VAL A 24 2.68 1.32 -8.99
CA VAL A 24 1.90 0.88 -10.15
C VAL A 24 2.70 -0.16 -10.91
N ILE A 25 2.02 -1.23 -11.31
CA ILE A 25 2.61 -2.24 -12.18
C ILE A 25 2.70 -1.66 -13.59
N VAL A 26 3.91 -1.56 -14.14
CA VAL A 26 4.13 -1.12 -15.52
C VAL A 26 4.14 -2.33 -16.46
N ARG A 27 4.88 -3.37 -16.09
CA ARG A 27 4.94 -4.65 -16.82
C ARG A 27 4.92 -5.83 -15.86
N ASN A 28 4.24 -6.89 -16.27
CA ASN A 28 4.14 -8.16 -15.58
C ASN A 28 4.99 -9.22 -16.31
N PHE A 29 5.70 -10.05 -15.55
CA PHE A 29 6.49 -11.17 -16.05
C PHE A 29 6.04 -12.42 -15.28
N ASP A 30 5.05 -13.12 -15.84
CA ASP A 30 4.44 -14.27 -15.17
C ASP A 30 5.30 -15.54 -15.31
N ASP A 31 5.92 -15.72 -16.48
CA ASP A 31 6.71 -16.91 -16.81
C ASP A 31 8.20 -16.77 -16.43
N GLY A 32 8.54 -15.67 -15.75
CA GLY A 32 9.92 -15.35 -15.38
C GLY A 32 10.77 -14.87 -16.56
N ASN A 33 12.02 -14.53 -16.28
CA ASN A 33 13.06 -14.21 -17.26
C ASN A 33 14.27 -15.12 -17.02
N ARG A 34 15.20 -15.21 -17.98
CA ARG A 34 16.44 -16.01 -17.85
C ARG A 34 17.21 -15.67 -16.58
N ASP A 35 17.25 -14.40 -16.20
CA ASP A 35 17.94 -13.95 -14.97
C ASP A 35 17.16 -14.26 -13.69
N ARG A 36 15.83 -14.39 -13.78
CA ARG A 36 14.89 -14.46 -12.65
C ARG A 36 13.75 -15.41 -13.00
N PRO A 37 13.84 -16.71 -12.64
CA PRO A 37 12.84 -17.71 -13.03
C PRO A 37 11.50 -17.58 -12.29
N TYR A 38 11.41 -16.70 -11.29
CA TYR A 38 10.17 -16.47 -10.53
C TYR A 38 9.30 -15.37 -11.16
N GLY A 39 7.99 -15.45 -10.91
CA GLY A 39 7.04 -14.41 -11.31
C GLY A 39 7.36 -13.07 -10.66
N HIS A 40 7.54 -12.03 -11.48
CA HIS A 40 7.91 -10.71 -11.02
C HIS A 40 7.25 -9.62 -11.86
N CYS A 41 7.30 -8.39 -11.34
CA CYS A 41 6.77 -7.23 -12.03
C CYS A 41 7.74 -6.05 -11.97
N LEU A 42 7.69 -5.25 -13.02
CA LEU A 42 8.32 -3.95 -13.08
C LEU A 42 7.37 -2.91 -12.52
N VAL A 43 7.80 -2.23 -11.47
CA VAL A 43 6.96 -1.36 -10.65
C VAL A 43 7.53 0.05 -10.62
N ALA A 44 6.65 1.03 -10.79
CA ALA A 44 6.94 2.45 -10.63
C ALA A 44 6.11 3.01 -9.48
N GLY A 45 6.76 3.59 -8.46
CA GLY A 45 6.05 4.06 -7.26
C GLY A 45 6.55 5.37 -6.71
N LEU A 46 5.87 5.84 -5.66
CA LEU A 46 6.20 7.07 -4.96
C LEU A 46 7.13 6.77 -3.78
N ALA A 47 8.34 7.30 -3.80
CA ALA A 47 9.28 7.25 -2.67
C ALA A 47 9.02 8.40 -1.69
N LYS A 48 8.60 9.55 -2.21
CA LYS A 48 8.18 10.71 -1.40
C LYS A 48 6.80 11.14 -1.86
N TYR A 49 5.85 11.04 -0.95
CA TYR A 49 4.48 11.48 -1.16
C TYR A 49 4.37 13.01 -1.12
N PRO A 50 3.44 13.60 -1.88
CA PRO A 50 3.11 15.01 -1.74
C PRO A 50 2.47 15.26 -0.37
N LYS A 51 2.72 16.46 0.18
CA LYS A 51 2.09 16.89 1.44
C LYS A 51 0.74 17.54 1.14
N LYS A 52 -0.19 17.49 2.12
CA LYS A 52 -1.48 18.17 2.02
C LYS A 52 -1.28 19.67 1.77
N VAL A 53 -1.87 20.15 0.68
CA VAL A 53 -1.92 21.57 0.31
C VAL A 53 -3.11 22.21 1.03
N ILE A 54 -2.89 23.35 1.68
CA ILE A 54 -3.92 24.09 2.42
C ILE A 54 -4.11 25.45 1.73
N ARG A 55 -5.35 25.97 1.68
CA ARG A 55 -5.66 27.27 1.04
C ARG A 55 -4.85 28.45 1.58
N LYS A 56 -4.35 28.36 2.82
CA LYS A 56 -3.52 29.40 3.47
C LYS A 56 -2.06 29.38 3.01
N ASP A 57 -1.63 28.38 2.25
CA ASP A 57 -0.25 28.28 1.77
C ASP A 57 0.01 29.28 0.65
N SER A 58 1.18 29.94 0.70
CA SER A 58 1.67 30.72 -0.43
C SER A 58 2.04 29.83 -1.62
N ALA A 59 2.00 30.37 -2.84
CA ALA A 59 2.31 29.61 -4.07
C ALA A 59 3.68 28.88 -3.99
N LYS A 60 4.69 29.52 -3.37
CA LYS A 60 6.01 28.92 -3.15
C LYS A 60 5.97 27.70 -2.22
N LYS A 61 5.15 27.74 -1.14
CA LYS A 61 4.97 26.62 -0.22
C LYS A 61 4.20 25.49 -0.90
N THR A 62 3.18 25.82 -1.69
CA THR A 62 2.39 24.86 -2.47
C THR A 62 3.28 24.09 -3.46
N ALA A 63 4.10 24.79 -4.25
CA ALA A 63 5.04 24.14 -5.17
C ALA A 63 6.00 23.18 -4.44
N LYS A 64 6.50 23.54 -3.26
CA LYS A 64 7.37 22.66 -2.46
C LYS A 64 6.63 21.44 -1.91
N LYS A 65 5.35 21.56 -1.56
CA LYS A 65 4.50 20.47 -1.02
C LYS A 65 4.06 19.47 -2.09
N SER A 66 3.84 19.93 -3.33
CA SER A 66 3.43 19.09 -4.46
C SER A 66 4.57 18.27 -5.08
N ARG A 67 5.83 18.52 -4.69
CA ARG A 67 6.99 17.78 -5.21
C ARG A 67 6.94 16.32 -4.79
N VAL A 68 6.97 15.43 -5.77
CA VAL A 68 7.05 13.98 -5.56
C VAL A 68 8.45 13.44 -5.88
N LYS A 69 8.78 12.26 -5.36
CA LYS A 69 9.95 11.50 -5.78
C LYS A 69 9.49 10.13 -6.23
N ALA A 70 9.77 9.75 -7.47
CA ALA A 70 9.47 8.44 -8.00
C ALA A 70 10.62 7.44 -7.72
N PHE A 71 10.30 6.15 -7.70
CA PHE A 71 11.26 5.05 -7.76
C PHE A 71 10.81 4.01 -8.77
N LEU A 72 11.79 3.30 -9.33
CA LEU A 72 11.61 2.21 -10.27
C LEU A 72 12.30 0.97 -9.71
N LYS A 73 11.58 -0.16 -9.68
CA LYS A 73 12.10 -1.41 -9.11
C LYS A 73 11.41 -2.64 -9.73
N VAL A 74 12.18 -3.71 -9.91
CA VAL A 74 11.64 -5.05 -10.16
C VAL A 74 11.33 -5.73 -8.84
N VAL A 75 10.12 -6.26 -8.70
CA VAL A 75 9.60 -6.83 -7.45
C VAL A 75 8.95 -8.18 -7.72
N ASN A 76 9.18 -9.15 -6.83
CA ASN A 76 8.50 -10.44 -6.85
C ASN A 76 7.01 -10.26 -6.49
N TYR A 77 6.12 -11.05 -7.07
CA TYR A 77 4.70 -11.05 -6.72
C TYR A 77 4.40 -11.34 -5.24
N SER A 78 5.23 -12.12 -4.55
CA SER A 78 5.05 -12.34 -3.10
C SER A 78 5.25 -11.06 -2.27
N HIS A 79 5.95 -10.06 -2.80
CA HIS A 79 6.32 -8.84 -2.07
C HIS A 79 5.39 -7.66 -2.41
N ILE A 80 4.28 -7.91 -3.10
CA ILE A 80 3.27 -6.93 -3.43
C ILE A 80 1.93 -7.31 -2.80
N MET A 81 1.20 -6.31 -2.33
CA MET A 81 -0.21 -6.43 -2.00
C MET A 81 -1.01 -5.79 -3.14
N PRO A 82 -1.76 -6.58 -3.93
CA PRO A 82 -2.61 -6.03 -4.96
C PRO A 82 -3.75 -5.23 -4.32
N THR A 83 -4.15 -4.15 -4.98
CA THR A 83 -5.31 -3.35 -4.55
C THR A 83 -6.37 -3.31 -5.64
N ARG A 84 -7.58 -2.92 -5.26
CA ARG A 84 -8.68 -2.72 -6.20
C ARG A 84 -8.41 -1.60 -7.21
N TYR A 85 -7.64 -0.61 -6.79
CA TYR A 85 -7.45 0.64 -7.52
C TYR A 85 -6.62 0.46 -8.80
N THR A 86 -7.01 1.20 -9.84
CA THR A 86 -6.25 1.36 -11.08
C THR A 86 -5.69 2.76 -11.16
N LEU A 87 -4.58 2.90 -11.88
CA LEU A 87 -3.96 4.17 -12.15
C LEU A 87 -3.58 4.23 -13.63
N ASP A 88 -4.29 5.05 -14.38
CA ASP A 88 -4.10 5.23 -15.83
C ASP A 88 -3.02 6.27 -16.08
N VAL A 89 -1.75 5.85 -15.96
CA VAL A 89 -0.59 6.62 -16.41
C VAL A 89 0.26 5.70 -17.29
N ASP A 90 0.46 6.13 -18.52
CA ASP A 90 1.27 5.40 -19.48
C ASP A 90 2.76 5.57 -19.15
N LEU A 91 3.29 4.56 -18.45
CA LEU A 91 4.71 4.49 -18.05
C LEU A 91 5.48 3.41 -18.82
N LYS A 92 4.83 2.75 -19.79
CA LYS A 92 5.40 1.60 -20.51
C LYS A 92 6.62 1.99 -21.35
N ASP A 93 6.57 3.19 -21.93
CA ASP A 93 7.61 3.71 -22.83
C ASP A 93 8.85 4.15 -22.06
N VAL A 94 8.65 4.69 -20.85
CA VAL A 94 9.71 5.26 -20.00
C VAL A 94 10.42 4.18 -19.19
N VAL A 95 9.68 3.17 -18.71
CA VAL A 95 10.18 2.20 -17.73
C VAL A 95 10.41 0.85 -18.42
N SER A 96 11.68 0.58 -18.71
CA SER A 96 12.16 -0.72 -19.20
C SER A 96 13.06 -1.43 -18.19
N VAL A 97 13.23 -2.74 -18.38
CA VAL A 97 14.13 -3.55 -17.56
C VAL A 97 15.59 -3.11 -17.79
N ASP A 98 15.94 -2.75 -19.02
CA ASP A 98 17.29 -2.29 -19.40
C ASP A 98 17.64 -0.94 -18.76
N ALA A 99 16.65 -0.07 -18.59
CA ALA A 99 16.82 1.22 -17.90
C ALA A 99 17.19 1.05 -16.42
N LEU A 100 16.97 -0.13 -15.83
CA LEU A 100 17.33 -0.42 -14.44
C LEU A 100 18.78 -0.93 -14.28
N GLN A 101 19.42 -1.38 -15.36
CA GLN A 101 20.77 -1.91 -15.29
C GLN A 101 21.82 -0.81 -15.07
N SER A 102 21.67 0.34 -15.75
CA SER A 102 22.58 1.47 -15.55
C SER A 102 21.97 2.54 -14.64
N ARG A 103 22.81 3.16 -13.82
CA ARG A 103 22.39 4.17 -12.85
C ARG A 103 21.88 5.44 -13.54
N ASP A 104 22.50 5.85 -14.63
CA ASP A 104 22.14 7.09 -15.34
C ASP A 104 20.77 6.97 -16.01
N LYS A 105 20.52 5.86 -16.71
CA LYS A 105 19.21 5.56 -17.31
C LYS A 105 18.11 5.44 -16.26
N LYS A 106 18.44 4.88 -15.09
CA LYS A 106 17.50 4.82 -13.96
C LYS A 106 17.15 6.21 -13.44
N VAL A 107 18.10 7.14 -13.40
CA VAL A 107 17.86 8.51 -12.96
C VAL A 107 17.02 9.28 -13.97
N THR A 108 17.26 9.12 -15.28
CA THR A 108 16.44 9.75 -16.33
C THR A 108 15.01 9.22 -16.30
N ALA A 109 14.82 7.91 -16.29
CA ALA A 109 13.50 7.29 -16.21
C ALA A 109 12.73 7.69 -14.94
N ALA A 110 13.43 7.83 -13.80
CA ALA A 110 12.82 8.32 -12.56
C ALA A 110 12.42 9.80 -12.63
N LYS A 111 13.17 10.64 -13.36
CA LYS A 111 12.82 12.05 -13.58
C LYS A 111 11.57 12.18 -14.46
N GLU A 112 11.47 11.39 -15.52
CA GLU A 112 10.29 11.36 -16.40
C GLU A 112 9.06 10.81 -15.67
N THR A 113 9.21 9.70 -14.95
CA THR A 113 8.14 9.12 -14.11
C THR A 113 7.65 10.13 -13.07
N LYS A 114 8.58 10.89 -12.47
CA LYS A 114 8.25 11.96 -11.54
C LYS A 114 7.38 13.03 -12.20
N ALA A 115 7.74 13.51 -13.39
CA ALA A 115 6.96 14.53 -14.10
C ALA A 115 5.51 14.06 -14.35
N ARG A 116 5.33 12.82 -14.83
CA ARG A 116 4.00 12.22 -15.05
C ARG A 116 3.18 12.14 -13.77
N PHE A 117 3.80 11.77 -12.64
CA PHE A 117 3.12 11.74 -11.35
C PHE A 117 2.77 13.13 -10.81
N GLU A 118 3.61 14.15 -11.04
CA GLU A 118 3.30 15.53 -10.64
C GLU A 118 2.12 16.09 -11.44
N ASP A 119 2.04 15.81 -12.73
CA ASP A 119 0.93 16.26 -13.57
C ASP A 119 -0.39 15.57 -13.20
N ARG A 120 -0.34 14.27 -12.88
CA ARG A 120 -1.52 13.56 -12.38
C ARG A 120 -1.97 14.03 -11.00
N PHE A 121 -1.03 14.43 -10.14
CA PHE A 121 -1.37 15.00 -8.83
C PHE A 121 -2.06 16.37 -8.97
N LYS A 122 -1.59 17.22 -9.88
CA LYS A 122 -2.23 18.52 -10.17
C LYS A 122 -3.65 18.34 -10.71
N SER A 123 -3.92 17.27 -11.46
CA SER A 123 -5.27 16.98 -11.96
C SER A 123 -6.26 16.54 -10.86
N GLY A 124 -5.81 16.33 -9.62
CA GLY A 124 -6.66 15.98 -8.47
C GLY A 124 -7.25 14.55 -8.50
N LYS A 125 -6.86 13.73 -9.48
CA LYS A 125 -7.35 12.35 -9.62
C LYS A 125 -6.55 11.39 -8.74
N ASN A 126 -7.12 10.22 -8.44
CA ASN A 126 -6.46 9.13 -7.71
C ASN A 126 -5.92 9.56 -6.32
N ARG A 127 -6.75 10.24 -5.50
CA ARG A 127 -6.36 10.75 -4.17
C ARG A 127 -5.76 9.66 -3.27
N TRP A 128 -6.32 8.45 -3.31
CA TRP A 128 -5.78 7.31 -2.57
C TRP A 128 -4.34 7.01 -2.96
N PHE A 129 -3.93 7.10 -4.23
CA PHE A 129 -2.56 6.77 -4.62
C PHE A 129 -1.52 7.74 -4.05
N PHE A 130 -1.87 9.04 -4.00
CA PHE A 130 -0.99 10.10 -3.53
C PHE A 130 -1.04 10.33 -2.02
N SER A 131 -2.02 9.75 -1.31
CA SER A 131 -2.05 9.76 0.15
C SER A 131 -1.05 8.76 0.72
N LYS A 132 -0.33 9.16 1.78
CA LYS A 132 0.55 8.23 2.51
C LYS A 132 -0.32 7.17 3.19
N LEU A 133 0.07 5.90 3.09
CA LEU A 133 -0.56 4.83 3.85
C LEU A 133 -0.30 5.05 5.35
N SER A 134 -1.34 5.25 6.14
CA SER A 134 -1.21 5.46 7.59
C SER A 134 -1.00 4.12 8.30
N GLU A 135 0.26 3.74 8.50
CA GLU A 135 0.65 2.52 9.21
C GLU A 135 0.09 2.47 10.65
N MET A 136 -0.19 3.63 11.26
CA MET A 136 -0.73 3.75 12.60
C MET A 136 -2.13 3.14 12.76
N ALA A 137 -2.99 3.23 11.75
CA ALA A 137 -4.35 2.67 11.82
C ALA A 137 -4.31 1.13 11.78
N LEU A 138 -3.48 0.57 10.89
CA LEU A 138 -3.31 -0.87 10.75
C LEU A 138 -2.56 -1.51 11.93
N ARG A 139 -1.50 -0.88 12.42
CA ARG A 139 -0.80 -1.36 13.62
C ARG A 139 -1.66 -1.29 14.87
N ARG A 140 -2.45 -0.22 15.06
CA ARG A 140 -3.40 -0.13 16.19
C ARG A 140 -4.51 -1.16 16.09
N ALA A 141 -5.09 -1.35 14.90
CA ALA A 141 -6.09 -2.41 14.68
C ALA A 141 -5.50 -3.80 14.94
N TRP A 142 -4.27 -4.07 14.50
CA TRP A 142 -3.60 -5.35 14.74
C TRP A 142 -3.15 -5.54 16.20
N GLN A 143 -2.71 -4.48 16.88
CA GLN A 143 -2.42 -4.52 18.33
C GLN A 143 -3.68 -4.74 19.15
N LEU A 144 -4.79 -4.10 18.79
CA LEU A 144 -6.09 -4.31 19.42
C LEU A 144 -6.58 -5.74 19.17
N GLN A 145 -6.42 -6.27 17.96
CA GLN A 145 -6.77 -7.65 17.65
C GLN A 145 -5.90 -8.65 18.41
N LYS A 146 -4.58 -8.40 18.52
CA LYS A 146 -3.69 -9.20 19.36
C LYS A 146 -4.03 -9.12 20.84
N LEU A 147 -4.39 -7.93 21.34
CA LEU A 147 -4.81 -7.73 22.73
C LEU A 147 -6.10 -8.51 23.02
N VAL A 148 -7.07 -8.46 22.11
CA VAL A 148 -8.33 -9.23 22.19
C VAL A 148 -8.06 -10.73 22.17
N LEU A 149 -7.17 -11.21 21.29
CA LEU A 149 -6.77 -12.63 21.25
C LEU A 149 -6.02 -13.06 22.52
N SER A 150 -5.11 -12.24 23.05
CA SER A 150 -4.43 -12.54 24.32
C SER A 150 -5.34 -12.50 25.55
N PHE A 151 -6.46 -11.77 25.49
CA PHE A 151 -7.50 -11.80 26.53
C PHE A 151 -8.37 -13.06 26.45
N SER A 152 -8.40 -13.72 25.28
CA SER A 152 -9.11 -14.98 25.07
C SER A 152 -8.33 -16.16 25.67
N ASP A 153 -7.00 -16.10 25.64
CA ASP A 153 -6.11 -17.16 26.15
C ASP A 153 -5.91 -17.11 27.68
N LEU A 154 -6.22 -15.98 28.34
CA LEU A 154 -6.22 -15.88 29.81
C LEU A 154 -7.49 -16.47 30.46
N GLY A 155 -8.47 -16.91 29.67
CA GLY A 155 -9.67 -17.62 30.14
C GLY A 155 -9.46 -19.12 30.38
N GLY A 156 -8.23 -19.63 30.27
CA GLY A 156 -7.90 -21.05 30.27
C GLY A 156 -7.07 -21.54 31.45
N SER A 157 -7.30 -21.07 32.69
CA SER A 157 -6.87 -21.80 33.89
C SER A 157 -7.65 -21.34 35.12
N SER A 158 -8.89 -21.82 35.26
CA SER A 158 -9.66 -21.72 36.50
C SER A 158 -9.61 -23.04 37.23
N ARG A 159 -8.52 -23.31 37.97
CA ARG A 159 -8.64 -24.13 39.18
C ARG A 159 -9.24 -23.23 40.26
N GLY A 160 -10.53 -23.47 40.53
CA GLY A 160 -11.22 -23.12 41.78
C GLY A 160 -11.37 -21.63 42.09
N ILE A 161 -12.55 -21.07 41.77
CA ILE A 161 -13.41 -20.21 42.62
C ILE A 161 -14.57 -19.78 41.71
N ARG A 162 -15.81 -20.04 42.14
CA ARG A 162 -17.02 -19.60 41.42
C ARG A 162 -17.19 -18.08 41.56
N PRO A 163 -17.55 -17.37 40.47
CA PRO A 163 -18.44 -16.23 40.60
C PRO A 163 -19.68 -16.41 39.72
N SER A 164 -20.82 -16.06 40.29
CA SER A 164 -22.11 -15.89 39.65
C SER A 164 -22.04 -14.77 38.60
N GLY A 165 -22.14 -15.13 37.32
CA GLY A 165 -22.24 -14.18 36.22
C GLY A 165 -21.92 -14.84 34.89
N THR A 166 -22.94 -15.20 34.13
CA THR A 166 -22.86 -15.90 32.84
C THR A 166 -22.29 -14.99 31.73
N PHE A 167 -20.97 -14.80 31.71
CA PHE A 167 -20.29 -14.22 30.55
C PHE A 167 -20.13 -15.29 29.46
N THR A 168 -21.20 -15.48 28.69
CA THR A 168 -21.27 -16.49 27.63
C THR A 168 -20.42 -16.10 26.42
N TYR A 169 -19.85 -17.11 25.74
CA TYR A 169 -19.10 -17.09 24.47
C TYR A 169 -19.70 -16.24 23.32
N ARG A 170 -20.95 -15.78 23.48
CA ARG A 170 -21.67 -14.90 22.56
C ARG A 170 -21.07 -13.48 22.54
N SER A 171 -20.58 -12.99 23.68
CA SER A 171 -19.94 -11.65 23.77
C SER A 171 -18.62 -11.59 23.02
N LEU A 172 -17.81 -12.66 23.02
CA LEU A 172 -16.52 -12.68 22.32
C LEU A 172 -16.69 -12.67 20.80
N ARG A 173 -17.69 -13.38 20.25
CA ARG A 173 -18.05 -13.33 18.84
C ARG A 173 -18.56 -11.95 18.42
N ILE A 174 -19.31 -11.26 19.27
CA ILE A 174 -19.77 -9.89 19.01
C ILE A 174 -18.59 -8.93 18.96
N VAL A 175 -17.63 -9.04 19.89
CA VAL A 175 -16.42 -8.18 19.91
C VAL A 175 -15.54 -8.42 18.67
N ILE A 176 -15.33 -9.68 18.27
CA ILE A 176 -14.56 -10.02 17.06
C ILE A 176 -15.29 -9.56 15.80
N SER A 177 -16.60 -9.77 15.71
CA SER A 177 -17.42 -9.31 14.58
C SER A 177 -17.42 -7.78 14.47
N CYS A 178 -17.52 -7.07 15.60
CA CYS A 178 -17.49 -5.62 15.67
C CYS A 178 -16.09 -5.07 15.31
N ALA A 179 -15.01 -5.76 15.69
CA ALA A 179 -13.64 -5.40 15.30
C ALA A 179 -13.39 -5.60 13.79
N ILE A 180 -13.87 -6.71 13.21
CA ILE A 180 -13.80 -6.96 11.76
C ILE A 180 -14.65 -5.93 10.99
N TRP A 181 -15.84 -5.62 11.50
CA TRP A 181 -16.72 -4.61 10.91
C TRP A 181 -16.12 -3.21 11.00
N LEU A 182 -15.46 -2.85 12.10
CA LEU A 182 -14.76 -1.57 12.26
C LEU A 182 -13.54 -1.48 11.33
N ILE A 183 -12.79 -2.57 11.13
CA ILE A 183 -11.69 -2.61 10.17
C ILE A 183 -12.20 -2.46 8.73
N LEU A 184 -13.28 -3.16 8.36
CA LEU A 184 -13.93 -3.02 7.05
C LEU A 184 -14.49 -1.61 6.85
N TYR A 185 -15.06 -1.00 7.89
CA TYR A 185 -15.61 0.35 7.85
C TYR A 185 -14.52 1.42 7.70
N ILE A 186 -13.39 1.28 8.41
CA ILE A 186 -12.23 2.17 8.26
C ILE A 186 -11.63 2.05 6.84
N MET A 187 -11.65 0.85 6.25
CA MET A 187 -11.24 0.66 4.85
C MET A 187 -12.21 1.29 3.84
N GLN A 188 -13.48 1.50 4.21
CA GLN A 188 -14.52 2.08 3.36
C GLN A 188 -14.50 3.62 3.38
N GLN A 189 -14.18 4.26 4.52
CA GLN A 189 -14.25 5.72 4.69
C GLN A 189 -13.10 6.53 4.07
N ASP A 190 -12.00 5.90 3.65
CA ASP A 190 -10.88 6.57 2.95
C ASP A 190 -11.10 6.69 1.41
N SER A 191 -12.34 6.47 0.95
CA SER A 191 -12.80 6.64 -0.44
C SER A 191 -12.97 8.11 -0.82
#